data_AF-A0A933JLI6-F1
#
_entry.id   AF-A0A933JLI6-F1
#
_cell.length_a   1.000
_cell.length_b   1.000
_cell.length_c   1.000
_cell.angle_alpha   90.00
_cell.angle_beta   90.00
_cell.angle_gamma   90.00
#
_symmetry.space_group_name_H-M   'P 1'
#
loop_
_entity.id
_entity.type
_entity.pdbx_description
1 polymer ?
#
loop_
_entity_poly.entity_id
_entity_poly.type
_entity_poly.pdbx_seq_one_letter_code
_entity_poly.pdbx_strand_id
1 'polypeptide(L)'
;MTNEVAPASASSDEIVGVDPETAVLEGYWAQIEAAPNDEQTHKRFIAYAVAKERYVFAIERYKALAKARPELAELAAKEEKKVVAQVTARVLVPKPEPAGSPASSSLGPLILLAGLALVAYPHWYTLNTSGQASYTRLVWWVMVPGFLMVIWGAVLVQKRRKSRGT
;
A
#
# COMPACT_ATOMS: atom_id res chain seq x y z
N MET A 1 32.51 -36.40 54.97
CA MET A 1 31.61 -35.40 54.39
C MET A 1 32.06 -35.14 52.96
N THR A 2 31.57 -35.92 52.01
CA THR A 2 31.89 -35.80 50.58
C THR A 2 30.60 -35.42 49.87
N ASN A 3 30.54 -34.19 49.35
CA ASN A 3 29.40 -33.70 48.61
C ASN A 3 29.36 -34.38 47.24
N GLU A 4 28.37 -35.25 47.07
CA GLU A 4 27.95 -35.84 45.81
C GLU A 4 27.19 -34.76 45.02
N VAL A 5 27.83 -34.22 43.98
CA VAL A 5 27.19 -33.26 43.07
C VAL A 5 26.52 -34.06 41.95
N ALA A 6 25.20 -34.09 41.97
CA ALA A 6 24.36 -34.73 40.96
C ALA A 6 24.59 -34.10 39.57
N PRO A 7 24.54 -34.89 38.48
CA PRO A 7 24.66 -34.37 37.13
C PRO A 7 23.44 -33.52 36.77
N ALA A 8 23.70 -32.31 36.29
CA ALA A 8 22.69 -31.42 35.73
C ALA A 8 21.96 -32.15 34.60
N SER A 9 20.68 -32.42 34.83
CA SER A 9 19.75 -32.96 33.86
C SER A 9 19.82 -32.18 32.55
N ALA A 10 20.03 -32.94 31.47
CA ALA A 10 19.96 -32.49 30.10
C ALA A 10 18.72 -31.61 29.90
N SER A 11 18.95 -30.36 29.50
CA SER A 11 17.92 -29.46 28.99
C SER A 11 17.29 -30.11 27.76
N SER A 12 16.02 -30.47 27.92
CA SER A 12 15.14 -30.95 26.86
C SER A 12 15.32 -30.15 25.59
N ASP A 13 15.42 -30.87 24.47
CA ASP A 13 15.30 -30.36 23.11
C ASP A 13 14.17 -29.33 23.00
N GLU A 14 14.52 -28.05 23.07
CA GLU A 14 13.70 -26.99 22.52
C GLU A 14 13.78 -27.18 21.02
N ILE A 15 12.82 -27.93 20.47
CA ILE A 15 12.58 -28.01 19.03
C ILE A 15 12.36 -26.57 18.61
N VAL A 16 13.42 -25.95 18.09
CA VAL A 16 13.42 -24.60 17.53
C VAL A 16 12.38 -24.64 16.41
N GLY A 17 11.15 -24.26 16.76
CA GLY A 17 10.06 -24.11 15.84
C GLY A 17 10.50 -23.02 14.88
N VAL A 18 11.02 -23.43 13.73
CA VAL A 18 11.39 -22.52 12.65
C VAL A 18 10.14 -21.70 12.36
N ASP A 19 10.20 -20.42 12.72
CA ASP A 19 9.09 -19.51 12.53
C ASP A 19 8.65 -19.62 11.06
N PRO A 20 7.42 -20.09 10.79
CA PRO A 20 6.96 -20.35 9.42
C PRO A 20 7.03 -19.08 8.56
N GLU A 21 6.99 -17.90 9.16
CA GLU A 21 7.12 -16.63 8.46
C GLU A 21 8.56 -16.38 7.98
N THR A 22 9.54 -16.81 8.76
CA THR A 22 10.96 -16.77 8.38
C THR A 22 11.23 -17.72 7.22
N ALA A 23 10.64 -18.92 7.22
CA ALA A 23 10.77 -19.86 6.11
C ALA A 23 10.29 -19.28 4.76
N VAL A 24 9.21 -18.50 4.77
CA VAL A 24 8.71 -17.81 3.56
C VAL A 24 9.68 -16.72 3.09
N LEU A 25 10.24 -15.94 4.02
CA LEU A 25 11.25 -14.91 3.71
C LEU A 25 12.53 -15.53 3.13
N GLU A 26 12.99 -16.64 3.70
CA GLU A 26 14.14 -17.41 3.18
C GLU A 26 13.85 -17.94 1.76
N GLY A 27 12.62 -18.39 1.49
CA GLY A 27 12.21 -18.84 0.15
C GLY A 27 12.25 -17.74 -0.91
N TYR A 28 11.86 -16.50 -0.54
CA TYR A 28 12.03 -15.34 -1.42
C TYR A 28 13.51 -14.96 -1.56
N TRP A 29 14.28 -15.06 -0.48
CA TRP A 29 15.70 -14.73 -0.51
C TRP A 29 16.50 -15.69 -1.40
N ALA A 30 16.20 -16.99 -1.37
CA ALA A 30 16.81 -17.97 -2.28
C ALA A 30 16.56 -17.63 -3.76
N GLN A 31 15.36 -17.13 -4.09
CA GLN A 31 15.05 -16.65 -5.45
C GLN A 31 15.87 -15.41 -5.83
N ILE A 32 16.07 -14.48 -4.88
CA ILE A 32 16.93 -13.31 -5.06
C ILE A 32 18.38 -13.74 -5.28
N GLU A 33 18.88 -14.72 -4.53
CA GLU A 33 20.26 -15.20 -4.70
C GLU A 33 20.48 -15.87 -6.06
N ALA A 34 19.47 -16.57 -6.57
CA ALA A 34 19.47 -17.20 -7.89
C ALA A 34 19.32 -16.18 -9.03
N ALA A 35 18.52 -15.13 -8.83
CA ALA A 35 18.27 -14.08 -9.82
C ALA A 35 18.31 -12.68 -9.17
N PRO A 36 19.51 -12.12 -8.89
CA PRO A 36 19.64 -10.87 -8.13
C PRO A 36 19.13 -9.61 -8.84
N ASN A 37 18.79 -9.73 -10.12
CA ASN A 37 18.27 -8.63 -10.93
C ASN A 37 16.74 -8.71 -11.09
N ASP A 38 16.07 -9.71 -10.50
CA ASP A 38 14.62 -9.85 -10.59
C ASP A 38 13.90 -8.89 -9.63
N GLU A 39 13.57 -7.71 -10.17
CA GLU A 39 12.88 -6.66 -9.42
C GLU A 39 11.53 -7.13 -8.83
N GLN A 40 10.84 -8.08 -9.47
CA GLN A 40 9.55 -8.54 -8.97
C GLN A 40 9.72 -9.35 -7.68
N THR A 41 10.73 -10.20 -7.61
CA THR A 41 11.04 -10.99 -6.40
C THR A 41 11.50 -10.08 -5.27
N HIS A 42 12.34 -9.06 -5.55
CA HIS A 42 12.69 -8.04 -4.55
C HIS A 42 11.45 -7.31 -3.99
N LYS A 43 10.52 -6.88 -4.87
CA LYS A 43 9.28 -6.23 -4.45
C LYS A 43 8.44 -7.11 -3.53
N ARG A 44 8.29 -8.41 -3.86
CA ARG A 44 7.53 -9.38 -3.03
C ARG A 44 8.20 -9.62 -1.68
N PHE A 45 9.52 -9.81 -1.67
CA PHE A 45 10.30 -9.96 -0.44
C PHE A 45 10.14 -8.76 0.50
N ILE A 46 10.34 -7.54 -0.02
CA ILE A 46 10.22 -6.30 0.75
C ILE A 46 8.79 -6.14 1.30
N ALA A 47 7.77 -6.30 0.44
CA ALA A 47 6.38 -6.16 0.85
C ALA A 47 6.01 -7.17 1.96
N TYR A 48 6.47 -8.42 1.84
CA TYR A 48 6.22 -9.45 2.85
C TYR A 48 6.96 -9.16 4.16
N ALA A 49 8.24 -8.78 4.10
CA ALA A 49 9.03 -8.43 5.27
C ALA A 49 8.42 -7.24 6.04
N VAL A 50 7.96 -6.22 5.33
CA VAL A 50 7.25 -5.07 5.92
C VAL A 50 5.88 -5.47 6.45
N ALA A 51 5.15 -6.35 5.75
CA ALA A 51 3.85 -6.86 6.20
C ALA A 51 3.92 -7.60 7.54
N LYS A 52 5.00 -8.34 7.76
CA LYS A 52 5.27 -9.15 8.96
C LYS A 52 6.15 -8.45 9.99
N GLU A 53 6.41 -7.15 9.82
CA GLU A 53 7.27 -6.35 10.72
C GLU A 53 8.71 -6.89 10.87
N ARG A 54 9.15 -7.74 9.92
CA ARG A 54 10.50 -8.30 9.83
C ARG A 54 11.43 -7.44 8.96
N TYR A 55 11.30 -6.12 9.03
CA TYR A 55 12.07 -5.20 8.18
C TYR A 55 13.56 -5.15 8.54
N VAL A 56 13.93 -5.38 9.80
CA VAL A 56 15.35 -5.46 10.23
C VAL A 56 16.04 -6.62 9.52
N PHE A 57 15.40 -7.80 9.48
CA PHE A 57 15.90 -8.97 8.78
C PHE A 57 16.14 -8.67 7.28
N ALA A 58 15.19 -8.01 6.61
CA ALA A 58 15.34 -7.65 5.21
C ALA A 58 16.52 -6.69 4.96
N ILE A 59 16.72 -5.70 5.84
CA ILE A 59 17.85 -4.75 5.75
C ILE A 59 19.17 -5.49 5.95
N GLU A 60 19.27 -6.37 6.95
CA GLU A 60 20.49 -7.15 7.21
C GLU A 60 20.86 -8.04 6.03
N ARG A 61 19.87 -8.67 5.39
CA ARG A 61 20.08 -9.47 4.18
C ARG A 61 20.65 -8.66 3.02
N TYR A 62 20.15 -7.45 2.76
CA TYR A 62 20.71 -6.58 1.73
C TYR A 62 22.12 -6.07 2.07
N LYS A 63 22.40 -5.77 3.35
CA LYS A 63 23.75 -5.41 3.79
C LYS A 63 24.74 -6.57 3.62
N ALA A 64 24.30 -7.78 3.96
CA ALA A 64 25.10 -8.99 3.75
C ALA A 64 25.35 -9.24 2.25
N LEU A 65 24.35 -9.03 1.40
CA LEU A 65 24.47 -9.14 -0.06
C LEU A 65 25.51 -8.15 -0.61
N ALA A 66 25.43 -6.88 -0.22
CA ALA A 66 26.39 -5.84 -0.64
C ALA A 66 27.83 -6.17 -0.22
N LYS A 67 28.01 -6.79 0.96
CA LYS A 67 29.32 -7.20 1.47
C LYS A 67 29.86 -8.45 0.76
N ALA A 68 28.98 -9.41 0.45
CA ALA A 68 29.35 -10.67 -0.19
C ALA A 68 29.60 -10.51 -1.70
N ARG A 69 28.86 -9.59 -2.35
CA ARG A 69 28.88 -9.33 -3.79
C ARG A 69 28.95 -7.82 -4.05
N PRO A 70 30.15 -7.21 -3.99
CA PRO A 70 30.33 -5.77 -4.17
C PRO A 70 29.79 -5.23 -5.51
N GLU A 71 29.77 -6.06 -6.55
CA GLU A 71 29.18 -5.74 -7.86
C GLU A 71 27.67 -5.51 -7.80
N LEU A 72 26.99 -6.03 -6.77
CA LEU A 72 25.56 -5.82 -6.51
C LEU A 72 25.32 -4.78 -5.41
N ALA A 73 26.35 -4.11 -4.90
CA ALA A 73 26.22 -3.18 -3.77
C ALA A 73 25.27 -2.01 -4.08
N GLU A 74 25.30 -1.48 -5.31
CA GLU A 74 24.38 -0.41 -5.73
C GLU A 74 22.92 -0.88 -5.74
N LEU A 75 22.67 -2.11 -6.21
CA LEU A 75 21.33 -2.71 -6.21
C LEU A 75 20.85 -2.93 -4.78
N ALA A 76 21.68 -3.52 -3.93
CA ALA A 76 21.36 -3.76 -2.52
C ALA A 76 21.04 -2.44 -1.77
N ALA A 77 21.83 -1.38 -1.99
CA ALA A 77 21.58 -0.07 -1.40
C ALA A 77 20.26 0.57 -1.90
N LYS A 78 19.91 0.36 -3.18
CA LYS A 78 18.64 0.83 -3.76
C LYS A 78 17.44 0.08 -3.14
N GLU A 79 17.53 -1.23 -2.99
CA GLU A 79 16.46 -2.03 -2.38
C GLU A 79 16.35 -1.79 -0.87
N GLU A 80 17.45 -1.58 -0.15
CA GLU A 80 17.45 -1.17 1.27
C GLU A 80 16.66 0.13 1.46
N LYS A 81 16.90 1.15 0.61
CA LYS A 81 16.14 2.42 0.66
C LYS A 81 14.64 2.22 0.45
N LYS A 82 14.24 1.25 -0.39
CA LYS A 82 12.81 0.93 -0.60
C LYS A 82 12.19 0.26 0.64
N VAL A 83 12.93 -0.62 1.33
CA VAL A 83 12.47 -1.19 2.61
C VAL A 83 12.21 -0.07 3.61
N VAL A 84 13.20 0.82 3.81
CA VAL A 84 13.07 1.95 4.75
C VAL A 84 11.90 2.83 4.36
N ALA A 85 11.78 3.23 3.09
CA ALA A 85 10.67 4.06 2.61
C ALA A 85 9.29 3.43 2.88
N GLN A 86 9.13 2.12 2.69
CA GLN A 86 7.87 1.42 2.97
C GLN A 86 7.56 1.32 4.47
N VAL A 87 8.57 1.06 5.31
CA VAL A 87 8.41 1.07 6.76
C VAL A 87 8.03 2.46 7.25
N THR A 88 8.76 3.49 6.80
CA THR A 88 8.47 4.90 7.10
C THR A 88 7.04 5.27 6.68
N ALA A 89 6.60 4.89 5.48
CA ALA A 89 5.22 5.14 5.04
C ALA A 89 4.18 4.45 5.93
N ARG A 90 4.44 3.23 6.42
CA ARG A 90 3.53 2.53 7.36
C ARG A 90 3.51 3.13 8.76
N VAL A 91 4.64 3.63 9.24
CA VAL A 91 4.78 4.20 10.60
C VAL A 91 4.27 5.64 10.66
N LEU A 92 4.56 6.45 9.65
CA LEU A 92 4.20 7.88 9.62
C LEU A 92 2.78 8.17 9.12
N VAL A 93 2.16 7.26 8.37
CA VAL A 93 0.75 7.42 8.01
C VAL A 93 -0.08 6.80 9.13
N PRO A 94 -0.74 7.60 10.01
CA PRO A 94 -1.69 7.04 10.95
C PRO A 94 -2.73 6.26 10.14
N LYS A 95 -2.81 4.97 10.42
CA LYS A 95 -3.85 4.07 9.91
C LYS A 95 -5.17 4.83 10.03
N PRO A 96 -5.85 5.22 8.93
CA PRO A 96 -7.18 5.77 9.05
C PRO A 96 -7.98 4.71 9.79
N GLU A 97 -8.45 5.04 10.99
CA GLU A 97 -9.36 4.17 11.74
C GLU A 97 -10.44 3.71 10.75
N PRO A 98 -10.75 2.41 10.67
CA PRO A 98 -11.95 1.99 9.97
C PRO A 98 -13.13 2.57 10.75
N ALA A 99 -13.49 3.81 10.45
CA ALA A 99 -14.75 4.41 10.84
C ALA A 99 -15.82 3.39 10.42
N GLY A 100 -16.59 2.93 11.40
CA GLY A 100 -17.43 1.75 11.33
C GLY A 100 -18.12 1.58 9.98
N SER A 101 -18.09 0.33 9.50
CA SER A 101 -18.82 -0.12 8.32
C SER A 101 -20.14 0.65 8.13
N PRO A 102 -20.27 1.48 7.07
CA PRO A 102 -21.57 1.74 6.53
C PRO A 102 -21.88 0.56 5.60
N ALA A 103 -22.89 -0.20 5.99
CA ALA A 103 -23.55 -1.15 5.13
C ALA A 103 -23.80 -0.56 3.73
N SER A 104 -23.56 -1.39 2.70
CA SER A 104 -24.16 -1.33 1.36
C SER A 104 -24.06 -0.02 0.56
N SER A 105 -23.26 -0.03 -0.52
CA SER A 105 -23.76 0.12 -1.91
C SER A 105 -22.60 0.41 -2.87
N SER A 106 -22.37 -0.51 -3.79
CA SER A 106 -21.33 -0.56 -4.83
C SER A 106 -21.49 0.49 -5.95
N LEU A 107 -21.68 1.77 -5.62
CA LEU A 107 -21.82 2.86 -6.59
C LEU A 107 -20.76 3.97 -6.46
N GLY A 108 -20.00 4.00 -5.36
CA GLY A 108 -18.91 4.99 -5.16
C GLY A 108 -17.81 4.97 -6.24
N PRO A 109 -17.28 3.80 -6.64
CA PRO A 109 -16.27 3.73 -7.70
C PRO A 109 -16.83 4.16 -9.06
N LEU A 110 -18.10 3.87 -9.33
CA LEU A 110 -18.78 4.23 -10.58
C LEU A 110 -19.02 5.74 -10.69
N ILE A 111 -19.33 6.42 -9.60
CA ILE A 111 -19.49 7.89 -9.58
C ILE A 111 -18.14 8.59 -9.82
N LEU A 112 -17.05 8.07 -9.23
CA LEU A 112 -15.70 8.58 -9.48
C LEU A 112 -15.26 8.37 -10.93
N LEU A 113 -15.50 7.19 -11.49
CA LEU A 113 -15.20 6.90 -12.90
C LEU A 113 -16.08 7.72 -13.87
N ALA A 114 -17.36 7.89 -13.57
CA ALA A 114 -18.25 8.75 -14.37
C ALA A 114 -17.83 10.22 -14.31
N GLY A 115 -17.43 10.71 -13.14
CA GLY A 115 -16.88 12.07 -12.99
C GLY A 115 -15.60 12.27 -13.80
N LEU A 116 -14.69 11.28 -13.78
CA LEU A 116 -13.42 11.36 -14.51
C LEU A 116 -13.63 11.26 -16.03
N ALA A 117 -14.59 10.43 -16.49
CA ALA A 117 -14.99 10.36 -17.88
C ALA A 117 -15.62 11.68 -18.38
N LEU A 118 -16.41 12.36 -17.54
CA LEU A 118 -17.04 13.64 -17.90
C LEU A 118 -16.02 14.78 -18.06
N VAL A 119 -14.91 14.72 -17.31
CA VAL A 119 -13.80 15.68 -17.42
C VAL A 119 -12.87 15.36 -18.59
N ALA A 120 -12.67 14.08 -18.92
CA ALA A 120 -11.78 13.65 -20.01
C ALA A 120 -12.43 13.75 -21.41
N TYR A 121 -13.75 13.55 -21.52
CA TYR A 121 -14.45 13.53 -22.81
C TYR A 121 -14.36 14.84 -23.63
N PRO A 122 -14.53 16.05 -23.04
CA PRO A 122 -14.39 17.28 -23.80
C PRO A 122 -12.95 17.53 -24.25
N HIS A 123 -11.95 17.05 -23.49
CA HIS A 123 -10.54 17.27 -23.81
C HIS A 123 -10.06 16.41 -24.99
N TRP A 124 -10.64 15.22 -25.17
CA TRP A 124 -10.43 14.40 -26.35
C TRP A 124 -11.16 14.98 -27.57
N TYR A 125 -12.40 15.47 -27.37
CA TYR A 125 -13.20 16.03 -28.46
C TYR A 125 -12.61 17.34 -29.01
N THR A 126 -12.06 18.20 -28.16
CA THR A 126 -11.41 19.46 -28.59
C THR A 126 -10.13 19.25 -29.39
N LEU A 127 -9.40 18.15 -29.17
CA LEU A 127 -8.20 17.83 -29.94
C LEU A 127 -8.52 17.32 -31.36
N ASN A 128 -9.74 16.80 -31.59
CA ASN A 128 -10.09 16.16 -32.86
C ASN A 128 -11.02 17.00 -33.76
N THR A 129 -11.53 18.13 -33.29
CA THR A 129 -12.37 19.03 -34.11
C THR A 129 -11.83 20.47 -34.09
N SER A 130 -11.03 20.81 -35.09
CA SER A 130 -10.44 22.13 -35.35
C SER A 130 -11.45 23.18 -35.83
N GLY A 131 -12.61 23.33 -35.18
CA GLY A 131 -13.68 24.17 -35.76
C GLY A 131 -14.77 24.77 -34.88
N GLN A 132 -14.86 24.52 -33.56
CA GLN A 132 -15.95 25.12 -32.76
C GLN A 132 -15.55 25.50 -31.33
N ALA A 133 -14.85 26.63 -31.18
CA ALA A 133 -14.50 27.21 -29.89
C ALA A 133 -15.67 27.92 -29.16
N SER A 134 -16.83 28.10 -29.81
CA SER A 134 -17.94 28.90 -29.26
C SER A 134 -18.93 28.12 -28.40
N TYR A 135 -19.06 26.80 -28.59
CA TYR A 135 -20.07 25.99 -27.89
C TYR A 135 -19.64 25.51 -26.50
N THR A 136 -18.33 25.36 -26.27
CA THR A 136 -17.79 24.87 -24.99
C THR A 136 -18.01 25.83 -23.84
N ARG A 137 -18.04 27.15 -24.09
CA ARG A 137 -18.36 28.15 -23.05
C ARG A 137 -19.81 28.07 -22.61
N LEU A 138 -20.75 27.91 -23.55
CA LEU A 138 -22.18 27.91 -23.23
C LEU A 138 -22.60 26.66 -22.44
N VAL A 139 -22.02 25.50 -22.74
CA VAL A 139 -22.26 24.26 -21.99
C VAL A 139 -21.74 24.35 -20.56
N TRP A 140 -20.56 24.96 -20.35
CA TRP A 140 -20.01 25.19 -19.00
C TRP A 140 -20.90 26.10 -18.14
N TRP A 141 -21.46 27.16 -18.74
CA TRP A 141 -22.35 28.08 -18.01
C TRP A 141 -23.69 27.47 -17.63
N VAL A 142 -24.19 26.46 -18.34
CA VAL A 142 -25.48 25.82 -18.03
C VAL A 142 -25.31 24.62 -17.10
N MET A 143 -24.25 23.81 -17.29
CA MET A 143 -24.10 22.57 -16.52
C MET A 143 -23.57 22.81 -15.10
N VAL A 144 -22.66 23.77 -14.90
CA VAL A 144 -22.06 24.00 -13.57
C VAL A 144 -23.09 24.50 -12.54
N PRO A 145 -23.98 25.46 -12.84
CA PRO A 145 -25.00 25.89 -11.89
C PRO A 145 -26.02 24.79 -11.57
N GLY A 146 -26.41 23.99 -12.58
CA GLY A 146 -27.33 22.87 -12.39
C GLY A 146 -26.75 21.81 -11.45
N PHE A 147 -25.47 21.48 -11.63
CA PHE A 147 -24.78 20.52 -10.77
C PHE A 147 -24.63 21.04 -9.33
N LEU A 148 -24.32 22.33 -9.14
CA LEU A 148 -24.23 22.95 -7.81
C LEU A 148 -25.59 22.98 -7.10
N MET A 149 -26.70 23.22 -7.81
CA MET A 149 -28.06 23.16 -7.25
C MET A 149 -28.40 21.76 -6.72
N VAL A 150 -28.02 20.71 -7.44
CA VAL A 150 -28.28 19.31 -7.02
C VAL A 150 -27.49 18.97 -5.76
N ILE A 151 -26.21 19.37 -5.68
CA ILE A 151 -25.39 19.17 -4.48
C ILE A 151 -25.99 19.91 -3.29
N TRP A 152 -26.39 21.17 -3.47
CA TRP A 152 -26.96 21.98 -2.40
C TRP A 152 -28.30 21.40 -1.90
N GLY A 153 -29.13 20.89 -2.81
CA GLY A 153 -30.36 20.16 -2.47
C GLY A 153 -30.09 18.91 -1.63
N ALA A 154 -29.07 18.12 -1.99
CA ALA A 154 -28.69 16.93 -1.23
C ALA A 154 -28.19 17.26 0.19
N VAL A 155 -27.39 18.33 0.33
CA VAL A 155 -26.89 18.82 1.63
C VAL A 155 -28.05 19.30 2.52
N LEU A 156 -29.02 20.04 1.97
CA LEU A 156 -30.20 20.49 2.70
C LEU A 156 -31.07 19.33 3.20
N VAL A 157 -31.23 18.28 2.39
CA VAL A 157 -31.98 17.07 2.77
C VAL A 157 -31.29 16.32 3.90
N GLN A 158 -29.95 16.17 3.86
CA GLN A 158 -29.20 15.56 4.96
C GLN A 158 -29.32 16.37 6.26
N LYS A 159 -29.22 17.70 6.18
CA LYS A 159 -29.35 18.57 7.36
C LYS A 159 -30.73 18.46 8.02
N ARG A 160 -31.81 18.33 7.23
CA ARG A 160 -33.17 18.13 7.78
C ARG A 160 -33.36 16.75 8.42
N ARG A 161 -32.75 15.69 7.89
CA ARG A 161 -32.80 14.35 8.50
C ARG A 161 -32.12 14.31 9.87
N LYS A 162 -31.00 15.03 10.03
CA LYS A 162 -30.27 15.11 11.29
C LYS A 162 -31.05 15.84 12.41
N SER A 163 -31.97 16.74 12.05
CA SER A 163 -32.78 17.52 13.02
C SER A 163 -34.08 16.82 13.47
N ARG A 164 -34.49 15.71 12.84
CA ARG A 164 -35.70 14.96 13.22
C ARG A 164 -35.41 13.69 14.04
N GLY A 165 -34.13 13.42 14.33
CA GLY A 165 -33.68 12.23 15.05
C GLY A 165 -33.17 12.51 16.48
N THR A 166 -33.56 13.64 17.07
CA THR A 166 -33.33 13.99 18.48
C THR A 166 -34.65 14.32 19.14
#